data_AF-A0ABD1VYI9-F1
#
_entry.id   AF-A0ABD1VYI9-F1
#
_cell.length_a   1.000
_cell.length_b   1.000
_cell.length_c   1.000
_cell.angle_alpha   90.00
_cell.angle_beta   90.00
_cell.angle_gamma   90.00
#
_symmetry.space_group_name_H-M   'P 1'
#
loop_
_entity.id
_entity.type
_entity.pdbx_description
1 polymer ?
#
loop_
_entity_poly.entity_id
_entity_poly.type
_entity_poly.pdbx_seq_one_letter_code
_entity_poly.pdbx_strand_id
1 'polypeptide(L)'
;MAELEVKQKNILEEYIMDRHSSFSEDILEKPLPEKLKIPQLTSYEDGNDPVVQLNRYTFWMELQEASEVIMCRAFPLTFRKKAMRWFKKLSQRSIRRWSDLSA
;
A
#
# COMPACT_ATOMS: atom_id res chain seq x y z
N MET A 1 7.29 12.29 -12.58
CA MET A 1 7.70 11.25 -11.61
C MET A 1 7.69 11.82 -10.19
N ALA A 2 8.45 12.89 -9.91
CA ALA A 2 8.51 13.54 -8.60
C ALA A 2 7.15 14.02 -8.03
N GLU A 3 6.26 14.59 -8.86
CA GLU A 3 4.94 15.07 -8.38
C GLU A 3 4.02 13.94 -7.90
N LEU A 4 4.12 12.76 -8.53
CA LEU A 4 3.33 11.61 -8.12
C LEU A 4 3.83 11.08 -6.77
N GLU A 5 5.16 11.02 -6.58
CA GLU A 5 5.79 10.61 -5.33
C GLU A 5 5.47 11.57 -4.17
N VAL A 6 5.52 12.88 -4.41
CA VAL A 6 5.13 13.91 -3.41
C VAL A 6 3.66 13.82 -3.07
N LYS A 7 2.78 13.70 -4.07
CA LYS A 7 1.34 13.53 -3.84
C LYS A 7 1.03 12.25 -3.07
N GLN A 8 1.79 11.19 -3.33
CA GLN A 8 1.63 9.90 -2.69
C GLN A 8 2.12 9.90 -1.24
N LYS A 9 3.22 10.61 -0.96
CA LYS A 9 3.68 10.90 0.41
C LYS A 9 2.64 11.70 1.18
N ASN A 10 2.03 12.73 0.58
CA ASN A 10 0.98 13.51 1.22
C ASN A 10 -0.29 12.67 1.51
N ILE A 11 -0.65 11.73 0.62
CA ILE A 11 -1.76 10.79 0.86
C ILE A 11 -1.45 9.84 2.01
N LEU A 12 -0.20 9.39 2.16
CA LEU A 12 0.22 8.62 3.33
C LEU A 12 0.17 9.43 4.60
N GLU A 13 0.68 10.65 4.60
CA GLU A 13 0.66 11.52 5.78
C GLU A 13 -0.79 11.84 6.19
N GLU A 14 -1.68 12.10 5.24
CA GLU A 14 -3.12 12.25 5.48
C GLU A 14 -3.76 10.96 6.04
N TYR A 15 -3.31 9.77 5.58
CA TYR A 15 -3.81 8.47 6.03
C TYR A 15 -3.25 8.01 7.39
N ILE A 16 -1.99 8.35 7.69
CA ILE A 16 -1.31 8.10 8.97
C ILE A 16 -1.92 9.00 10.06
N MET A 17 -2.37 10.19 9.71
CA MET A 17 -3.05 11.13 10.60
C MET A 17 -4.49 10.71 10.94
N ASP A 18 -5.05 9.75 10.21
CA ASP A 18 -6.38 9.23 10.49
C ASP A 18 -6.29 8.13 11.55
N ARG A 19 -6.80 8.41 12.75
CA ARG A 19 -6.95 7.42 13.84
C ARG A 19 -7.71 6.17 13.39
N HIS A 20 -8.37 6.20 12.22
CA HIS A 20 -9.09 5.10 11.60
C HIS A 20 -8.28 4.27 10.58
N SER A 21 -6.95 4.42 10.53
CA SER A 21 -6.11 3.58 9.67
C SER A 21 -6.37 2.08 9.88
N SER A 22 -6.45 1.35 8.78
CA SER A 22 -6.64 -0.10 8.74
C SER A 22 -5.34 -0.86 9.07
N PHE A 23 -4.18 -0.18 9.08
CA PHE A 23 -2.91 -0.75 9.49
C PHE A 23 -2.72 -0.79 11.00
N SER A 24 -2.11 -1.86 11.50
CA SER A 24 -1.56 -1.94 12.86
C SER A 24 -0.48 -0.88 13.12
N GLU A 25 -0.22 -0.57 14.39
CA GLU A 25 0.77 0.43 14.81
C GLU A 25 2.18 0.06 14.33
N ASP A 26 2.57 -1.21 14.42
CA ASP A 26 3.86 -1.72 13.97
C ASP A 26 4.15 -1.39 12.49
N ILE A 27 3.11 -1.38 11.64
CA ILE A 27 3.23 -1.02 10.22
C ILE A 27 3.34 0.49 10.06
N LEU A 28 2.61 1.27 10.85
CA LEU A 28 2.62 2.74 10.76
C LEU A 28 3.94 3.35 11.25
N GLU A 29 4.53 2.77 12.30
CA GLU A 29 5.75 3.27 12.94
C GLU A 29 7.01 3.03 12.11
N LYS A 30 7.04 2.03 11.23
CA LYS A 30 8.22 1.75 10.40
C LYS A 30 8.38 2.77 9.27
N PRO A 31 9.49 3.55 9.20
CA PRO A 31 9.73 4.46 8.09
C PRO A 31 9.84 3.70 6.75
N LEU A 32 9.38 4.33 5.66
CA LEU A 32 9.59 3.80 4.31
C LEU A 32 11.05 4.11 3.92
N PRO A 33 11.80 3.16 3.38
CA PRO A 33 13.14 3.43 2.88
C PRO A 33 13.12 4.52 1.81
N GLU A 34 14.02 5.50 1.87
CA GLU A 34 14.08 6.61 0.90
C GLU A 34 14.31 6.13 -0.55
N LYS A 35 14.99 4.99 -0.72
CA LYS A 35 15.30 4.41 -2.02
C LYS A 35 14.24 3.43 -2.52
N LEU A 36 13.14 3.26 -1.78
CA LEU A 36 12.07 2.34 -2.16
C LEU A 36 11.42 2.82 -3.46
N LYS A 37 11.40 1.95 -4.48
CA LYS A 37 10.73 2.26 -5.74
C LYS A 37 9.29 1.75 -5.67
N ILE A 38 8.34 2.67 -5.78
CA ILE A 38 6.94 2.30 -5.82
C ILE A 38 6.61 1.75 -7.21
N PRO A 39 6.16 0.49 -7.34
CA PRO A 39 5.83 -0.07 -8.64
C PRO A 39 4.62 0.68 -9.21
N GLN A 40 4.74 1.15 -10.45
CA GLN A 40 3.59 1.65 -11.20
C GLN A 40 2.82 0.47 -11.77
N LEU A 41 1.98 -0.14 -10.94
CA LEU A 41 1.03 -1.13 -11.41
C LEU A 41 0.03 -0.42 -12.32
N THR A 42 -0.01 -0.82 -13.59
CA THR A 42 -1.10 -0.47 -14.52
C THR A 42 -2.41 -0.76 -13.79
N SER A 43 -3.29 0.24 -13.79
CA SER A 43 -4.42 0.44 -12.88
C SER A 43 -5.03 -0.85 -12.34
N TYR A 44 -5.48 -0.81 -11.08
CA TYR A 44 -6.68 -1.52 -10.65
C TYR A 44 -7.88 -1.00 -11.47
N GLU A 45 -7.86 -1.29 -12.76
CA GLU A 45 -8.94 -1.09 -13.69
C GLU A 45 -9.94 -2.22 -13.48
N ASP A 46 -11.20 -1.86 -13.66
CA ASP A 46 -12.34 -2.70 -13.36
C ASP A 46 -12.34 -3.91 -14.30
N GLY A 47 -11.72 -5.01 -13.87
CA GLY A 47 -11.60 -6.24 -14.64
C GLY A 47 -10.36 -7.09 -14.36
N ASN A 48 -9.31 -6.52 -13.75
CA ASN A 48 -8.14 -7.32 -13.35
C ASN A 48 -8.42 -8.06 -12.02
N ASP A 49 -8.13 -9.35 -12.00
CA ASP A 49 -8.23 -10.20 -10.81
C ASP A 49 -7.40 -9.59 -9.65
N PRO A 50 -8.04 -9.26 -8.50
CA PRO A 50 -7.35 -8.73 -7.32
C PRO A 50 -6.17 -9.60 -6.85
N VAL A 51 -6.28 -10.93 -7.00
CA VAL A 51 -5.22 -11.88 -6.63
C VAL A 51 -4.02 -11.72 -7.55
N VAL A 52 -4.25 -11.56 -8.86
CA VAL A 52 -3.17 -11.34 -9.83
C VAL A 52 -2.45 -10.01 -9.55
N GLN A 53 -3.20 -8.97 -9.18
CA GLN A 53 -2.60 -7.68 -8.81
C GLN A 53 -1.78 -7.78 -7.52
N LEU A 54 -2.28 -8.50 -6.51
CA LEU A 54 -1.56 -8.73 -5.26
C LEU A 54 -0.27 -9.52 -5.49
N ASN A 55 -0.32 -10.57 -6.32
CA ASN A 55 0.86 -11.36 -6.67
C ASN A 55 1.91 -10.54 -7.43
N ARG A 56 1.48 -9.72 -8.40
CA ARG A 56 2.39 -8.82 -9.14
C ARG A 56 3.07 -7.81 -8.22
N TYR A 57 2.31 -7.25 -7.28
CA TYR A 57 2.87 -6.35 -6.28
C TYR A 57 3.88 -7.08 -5.38
N THR A 58 3.51 -8.24 -4.86
CA THR A 58 4.34 -9.06 -3.97
C THR A 58 5.69 -9.35 -4.62
N PHE A 59 5.67 -9.89 -5.85
CA PHE A 59 6.88 -10.17 -6.62
C PHE A 59 7.79 -8.93 -6.80
N TRP A 60 7.19 -7.76 -7.08
CA TRP A 60 7.95 -6.52 -7.23
C TRP A 60 8.62 -6.03 -5.94
N MET A 61 7.97 -6.25 -4.81
CA MET A 61 8.51 -5.86 -3.50
C MET A 61 9.57 -6.83 -3.02
N GLU A 62 9.41 -8.13 -3.29
CA GLU A 62 10.43 -9.15 -3.04
C GLU A 62 11.72 -8.88 -3.84
N LEU A 63 11.61 -8.46 -5.11
CA LEU A 63 12.76 -8.06 -5.93
C LEU A 63 13.53 -6.86 -5.32
N GLN A 64 12.87 -6.05 -4.50
CA GLN A 64 13.48 -4.93 -3.78
C GLN A 64 13.92 -5.29 -2.37
N GLU A 65 13.87 -6.57 -2.00
CA GLU A 65 14.19 -7.09 -0.66
C GLU A 65 13.36 -6.40 0.44
N ALA A 66 12.14 -5.98 0.12
CA ALA A 66 11.28 -5.31 1.06
C ALA A 66 10.73 -6.31 2.09
N SER A 67 10.83 -5.98 3.37
CA SER A 67 10.14 -6.75 4.42
C SER A 67 8.62 -6.64 4.26
N GLU A 68 7.89 -7.62 4.79
CA GLU A 68 6.42 -7.68 4.79
C GLU A 68 5.77 -6.36 5.27
N VAL A 69 6.34 -5.76 6.32
CA VAL A 69 5.87 -4.47 6.86
C VAL A 69 5.99 -3.34 5.83
N ILE A 70 7.09 -3.31 5.07
CA ILE A 70 7.29 -2.32 4.01
C ILE A 70 6.34 -2.58 2.84
N MET A 71 6.06 -3.85 2.51
CA MET A 71 5.04 -4.22 1.53
C MET A 71 3.67 -3.67 1.92
N CYS A 72 3.21 -3.93 3.14
CA CYS A 72 1.94 -3.37 3.61
C CYS A 72 1.92 -1.84 3.51
N ARG A 73 2.96 -1.17 4.02
CA ARG A 73 3.01 0.30 4.09
C ARG A 73 3.07 0.96 2.71
N ALA A 74 3.76 0.34 1.75
CA ALA A 74 3.90 0.86 0.40
C ALA A 74 2.73 0.49 -0.53
N PHE A 75 1.90 -0.48 -0.16
CA PHE A 75 0.84 -0.98 -1.04
C PHE A 75 -0.20 0.07 -1.42
N PRO A 76 -0.74 0.89 -0.48
CA PRO A 76 -1.65 1.97 -0.82
C PRO A 76 -1.05 3.01 -1.77
N LEU A 77 0.28 3.04 -1.91
CA LEU A 77 0.98 3.93 -2.84
C LEU A 77 0.81 3.56 -4.30
N THR A 78 0.41 2.33 -4.55
CA THR A 78 0.10 1.83 -5.90
C THR A 78 -1.33 2.16 -6.31
N PHE A 79 -2.19 2.54 -5.35
CA PHE A 79 -3.61 2.74 -5.61
C PHE A 79 -3.90 4.06 -6.33
N ARG A 80 -4.80 3.95 -7.31
CA ARG A 80 -5.51 5.10 -7.87
C ARG A 80 -6.83 5.32 -7.12
N LYS A 81 -7.51 6.44 -7.41
CA LYS A 81 -8.67 6.97 -6.66
C LYS A 81 -9.70 5.92 -6.20
N LYS A 82 -10.09 4.96 -7.05
CA LYS A 82 -11.11 3.95 -6.73
C LYS A 82 -10.61 2.93 -5.68
N ALA A 83 -9.43 2.37 -5.88
CA ALA A 83 -8.81 1.43 -4.94
C ALA A 83 -8.53 2.09 -3.58
N MET A 84 -8.11 3.35 -3.56
CA MET A 84 -7.94 4.12 -2.31
C MET A 84 -9.25 4.25 -1.52
N ARG A 85 -10.40 4.46 -2.19
CA ARG A 85 -11.72 4.51 -1.52
C ARG A 85 -12.14 3.16 -0.95
N TRP A 86 -11.82 2.05 -1.62
CA TRP A 86 -12.06 0.72 -1.08
C TRP A 86 -11.19 0.49 0.15
N PHE A 87 -9.90 0.83 0.08
CA PHE A 87 -8.96 0.65 1.17
C PHE A 87 -9.38 1.40 2.44
N LYS A 88 -9.88 2.64 2.31
CA LYS A 88 -10.43 3.43 3.42
C LYS A 88 -11.69 2.82 4.09
N LYS A 89 -12.31 1.78 3.51
CA LYS A 89 -13.47 1.08 4.10
C LYS A 89 -13.07 -0.15 4.93
N LEU A 90 -11.82 -0.56 4.89
CA LEU A 90 -11.35 -1.69 5.69
C LEU A 90 -11.42 -1.35 7.18
N SER A 91 -11.73 -2.35 8.00
CA SER A 91 -11.83 -2.18 9.45
C SER A 91 -10.53 -1.64 10.03
N GLN A 92 -10.65 -0.80 11.05
CA GLN A 92 -9.51 -0.21 11.73
C GLN A 92 -8.59 -1.31 12.29
N ARG A 93 -7.27 -1.16 12.10
CA ARG A 93 -6.23 -2.11 12.53
C ARG A 93 -6.42 -3.56 12.06
N SER A 94 -7.19 -3.80 10.99
CA SER A 94 -7.41 -5.16 10.48
C SER A 94 -6.20 -5.74 9.75
N ILE A 95 -5.31 -4.90 9.24
CA ILE A 95 -4.11 -5.32 8.50
C ILE A 95 -2.92 -5.30 9.45
N ARG A 96 -2.46 -6.48 9.85
CA ARG A 96 -1.29 -6.69 10.72
C ARG A 96 -0.10 -7.22 9.94
N ARG A 97 -0.36 -7.87 8.82
CA ARG A 97 0.66 -8.47 7.94
C ARG A 97 0.16 -8.53 6.49
N TRP A 98 1.02 -8.92 5.57
CA TRP A 98 0.74 -8.94 4.14
C TRP A 98 -0.36 -9.93 3.79
N SER A 99 -0.36 -11.11 4.42
CA SER A 99 -1.38 -12.14 4.20
C SER A 99 -2.81 -11.70 4.58
N ASP A 100 -2.96 -10.66 5.41
CA ASP A 100 -4.29 -10.15 5.77
C ASP A 100 -4.95 -9.39 4.59
N LEU A 101 -4.20 -9.05 3.54
CA LEU A 101 -4.70 -8.42 2.31
C LEU A 101 -5.16 -9.42 1.24
N SER A 102 -4.82 -10.71 1.40
CA SER A 102 -5.19 -11.80 0.49
C SER A 102 -6.39 -12.63 0.94
N ALA A 103 -6.96 -12.34 2.11
CA ALA A 103 -7.99 -13.13 2.78
C ALA A 103 -9.42 -12.81 2.32
#